data_AF-A0A1F4II82-F1
#
_entry.id   AF-A0A1F4II82-F1
#
_cell.length_a   1.000
_cell.length_b   1.000
_cell.length_c   1.000
_cell.angle_alpha   90.00
_cell.angle_beta   90.00
_cell.angle_gamma   90.00
#
_symmetry.space_group_name_H-M   'P 1'
#
loop_
_entity.id
_entity.type
_entity.pdbx_description
1 polymer ?
#
loop_
_entity_poly.entity_id
_entity_poly.type
_entity_poly.pdbx_seq_one_letter_code
_entity_poly.pdbx_strand_id
1 'polypeptide(L)'
;MTTHTHNCSATACQKQIPLNLLMCMTHWRMVPAPLAREVLDACRSMSRDRRDLERVLAYRNAVEKAVAAVHAKQFRKIADKAATNGALFE
;
A
#
# COMPACT_ATOMS: atom_id res chain seq x y z
N MET A 1 11.56 -14.20 19.90
CA MET A 1 11.53 -13.98 18.44
C MET A 1 11.37 -12.49 18.19
N THR A 2 12.43 -11.81 17.75
CA THR A 2 12.38 -10.38 17.40
C THR A 2 11.64 -10.23 16.07
N THR A 3 10.38 -9.82 16.12
CA THR A 3 9.62 -9.44 14.93
C THR A 3 10.22 -8.18 14.36
N HIS A 4 10.96 -8.32 13.27
CA HIS A 4 11.50 -7.17 12.54
C HIS A 4 10.33 -6.37 11.98
N THR A 5 10.34 -5.07 12.24
CA THR A 5 9.33 -4.11 11.79
C THR A 5 9.91 -3.15 10.76
N HIS A 6 9.04 -2.54 9.99
CA HIS A 6 9.35 -1.44 9.09
C HIS A 6 8.18 -0.46 9.05
N ASN A 7 8.40 0.71 8.47
CA ASN A 7 7.34 1.68 8.27
C ASN A 7 6.40 1.23 7.15
N CYS A 8 5.10 1.46 7.34
CA CYS A 8 4.09 1.23 6.33
C CYS A 8 4.47 1.90 4.99
N SER A 9 4.37 1.18 3.87
CA SER A 9 4.71 1.72 2.54
C SER A 9 3.74 2.78 2.00
N ALA A 10 2.70 3.13 2.74
CA ALA A 10 1.78 4.19 2.34
C ALA A 10 2.42 5.55 2.67
N THR A 11 2.37 6.49 1.73
CA THR A 11 2.97 7.81 1.89
C THR A 11 2.47 8.49 3.16
N ALA A 12 3.40 9.12 3.90
CA ALA A 12 3.15 9.81 5.17
C ALA A 12 2.54 8.94 6.31
N CYS A 13 2.55 7.61 6.19
CA CYS A 13 2.16 6.73 7.29
C CYS A 13 3.37 6.35 8.16
N GLN A 14 3.36 6.76 9.43
CA GLN A 14 4.43 6.44 10.39
C GLN A 14 4.19 5.14 11.18
N LYS A 15 3.16 4.36 10.82
CA LYS A 15 2.83 3.14 11.55
C LYS A 15 3.87 2.06 11.28
N GLN A 16 4.50 1.56 12.34
CA GLN A 16 5.35 0.38 12.26
C GLN A 16 4.52 -0.88 12.10
N ILE A 17 4.92 -1.72 11.14
CA ILE A 17 4.27 -2.99 10.82
C ILE A 17 5.32 -4.10 10.67
N PRO A 18 4.96 -5.36 10.97
CA PRO A 18 5.81 -6.52 10.72
C PRO A 18 6.31 -6.59 9.26
N LEU A 19 7.55 -7.06 9.05
CA LEU A 19 8.17 -7.20 7.71
C LEU A 19 7.37 -8.07 6.72
N ASN A 20 6.50 -8.96 7.20
CA ASN A 20 5.65 -9.81 6.35
C ASN A 20 4.40 -9.10 5.83
N LEU A 21 4.13 -7.86 6.24
CA LEU A 21 3.00 -7.06 5.77
C LEU A 21 3.50 -5.90 4.92
N LEU A 22 2.90 -5.65 3.76
CA LEU A 22 3.28 -4.50 2.92
C LEU A 22 2.81 -3.16 3.51
N MET A 23 1.62 -3.15 4.08
CA MET A 23 0.97 -1.95 4.61
C MET A 23 0.21 -2.28 5.89
N CYS A 24 -0.11 -1.26 6.67
CA CYS A 24 -1.05 -1.42 7.76
C CYS A 24 -2.46 -1.71 7.23
N MET A 25 -3.28 -2.40 8.02
CA MET A 25 -4.63 -2.82 7.63
C MET A 25 -5.50 -1.67 7.10
N THR A 26 -5.36 -0.46 7.65
CA THR A 26 -6.10 0.72 7.22
C THR A 26 -5.79 1.10 5.78
N HIS A 27 -4.52 1.13 5.40
CA HIS A 27 -4.09 1.47 4.04
C HIS A 27 -4.31 0.32 3.07
N TRP A 28 -4.11 -0.92 3.52
CA TRP A 28 -4.40 -2.09 2.72
C TRP A 28 -5.88 -2.12 2.26
N ARG A 29 -6.82 -1.77 3.15
CA ARG A 29 -8.25 -1.65 2.80
C ARG A 29 -8.56 -0.55 1.78
N MET A 30 -7.66 0.42 1.57
CA MET A 30 -7.81 1.44 0.54
C MET A 30 -7.38 0.94 -0.84
N VAL A 31 -6.54 -0.10 -0.92
CA VAL A 31 -6.07 -0.66 -2.18
C VAL A 31 -7.26 -1.22 -2.97
N PRO A 32 -7.44 -0.85 -4.25
CA PRO A 32 -8.44 -1.47 -5.11
C PRO A 32 -8.28 -2.98 -5.21
N ALA A 33 -9.39 -3.73 -5.18
CA ALA A 33 -9.38 -5.19 -5.17
C ALA A 33 -8.55 -5.84 -6.33
N PRO A 34 -8.58 -5.31 -7.57
CA PRO A 34 -7.72 -5.85 -8.65
C PRO A 34 -6.23 -5.72 -8.34
N LEU A 35 -5.78 -4.58 -7.82
CA LEU A 35 -4.38 -4.33 -7.48
C LEU A 35 -3.95 -5.15 -6.26
N ALA A 36 -4.85 -5.31 -5.27
CA ALA A 36 -4.58 -6.17 -4.12
C ALA A 36 -4.35 -7.62 -4.54
N ARG A 37 -5.13 -8.14 -5.51
CA ARG A 37 -4.93 -9.48 -6.09
C ARG A 37 -3.59 -9.56 -6.83
N GLU A 38 -3.27 -8.58 -7.66
CA GLU A 38 -1.99 -8.52 -8.41
C GLU A 38 -0.78 -8.62 -7.47
N VAL A 39 -0.78 -7.86 -6.37
CA VAL A 39 0.28 -7.90 -5.34
C VAL A 39 0.38 -9.29 -4.69
N LEU A 40 -0.76 -9.88 -4.31
CA LEU A 40 -0.78 -11.19 -3.65
C LEU A 40 -0.30 -12.30 -4.58
N ASP A 41 -0.65 -12.24 -5.86
CA ASP A 41 -0.25 -13.24 -6.85
C ASP A 41 1.22 -13.11 -7.22
N ALA A 42 1.72 -11.87 -7.37
CA ALA A 42 3.15 -11.62 -7.56
C ALA A 42 3.99 -12.05 -6.34
N CYS A 43 3.50 -11.78 -5.12
CA CYS A 43 4.15 -12.22 -3.88
C CYS A 43 4.22 -13.75 -3.78
N ARG A 44 3.11 -14.43 -4.11
CA ARG A 44 3.06 -15.90 -4.18
C ARG A 44 4.02 -16.45 -5.24
N SER A 45 4.09 -15.81 -6.41
CA SER A 45 5.01 -16.20 -7.49
C SER A 45 6.47 -16.03 -7.10
N MET A 46 6.85 -14.89 -6.52
CA MET A 46 8.21 -14.59 -6.06
C MET A 46 8.65 -15.51 -4.90
N SER A 47 7.71 -15.92 -4.03
CA SER A 47 8.02 -16.81 -2.91
C SER A 47 8.41 -18.23 -3.36
N ARG A 48 8.08 -18.62 -4.60
CA ARG A 48 8.47 -19.92 -5.18
C ARG A 48 9.92 -19.93 -5.67
N ASP A 49 10.37 -18.84 -6.27
CA ASP A 49 11.78 -18.64 -6.63
C ASP A 49 12.15 -17.16 -6.53
N ARG A 50 12.95 -16.83 -5.52
CA ARG A 50 13.39 -15.47 -5.23
C ARG A 50 14.57 -15.01 -6.09
N ARG A 51 15.22 -15.92 -6.83
CA ARG A 51 16.36 -15.59 -7.70
C ARG A 51 15.92 -15.16 -9.10
N ASP A 52 14.67 -15.41 -9.45
CA ASP A 52 14.06 -14.96 -10.68
C ASP A 52 13.81 -13.45 -10.64
N LEU A 53 14.65 -12.71 -11.37
CA LEU A 53 14.60 -11.25 -11.44
C LEU A 53 13.24 -10.76 -11.97
N GLU A 54 12.65 -11.46 -12.93
CA GLU A 54 11.37 -11.07 -13.54
C GLU A 54 10.26 -11.07 -12.50
N ARG A 55 10.22 -12.09 -11.63
CA ARG A 55 9.25 -12.18 -10.53
C ARG A 55 9.45 -11.11 -9.47
N VAL A 56 10.70 -10.80 -9.15
CA VAL A 56 11.02 -9.71 -8.20
C VAL A 56 10.56 -8.36 -8.76
N LEU A 57 10.80 -8.10 -10.05
CA LEU A 57 10.35 -6.88 -10.73
C LEU A 57 8.82 -6.81 -10.81
N ALA A 58 8.16 -7.92 -11.15
CA ALA A 58 6.69 -8.00 -11.17
C ALA A 58 6.08 -7.67 -9.80
N TYR A 59 6.65 -8.21 -8.72
CA TYR A 59 6.22 -7.89 -7.36
C TYR A 59 6.41 -6.41 -7.02
N ARG A 60 7.59 -5.83 -7.33
CA ARG A 60 7.86 -4.40 -7.09
C ARG A 60 6.89 -3.50 -7.85
N ASN A 61 6.61 -3.81 -9.11
CA ASN A 61 5.67 -3.05 -9.93
C ASN A 61 4.24 -3.12 -9.37
N ALA A 62 3.76 -4.31 -8.97
CA ALA A 62 2.46 -4.46 -8.34
C ALA A 62 2.36 -3.64 -7.03
N VAL A 63 3.43 -3.64 -6.23
CA VAL A 63 3.52 -2.83 -5.00
C VAL A 63 3.43 -1.34 -5.31
N GLU A 64 4.18 -0.85 -6.28
CA GLU A 64 4.17 0.57 -6.67
C GLU A 64 2.76 1.01 -7.12
N LYS A 65 2.08 0.22 -7.95
CA LYS A 65 0.69 0.49 -8.34
C LYS A 65 -0.24 0.57 -7.13
N ALA A 66 -0.12 -0.35 -6.18
CA ALA A 66 -0.93 -0.35 -4.97
C ALA A 66 -0.67 0.88 -4.09
N VAL A 67 0.60 1.27 -3.90
CA VAL A 67 0.99 2.48 -3.17
C VAL A 67 0.44 3.74 -3.85
N ALA A 68 0.60 3.86 -5.17
CA ALA A 68 0.08 4.99 -5.94
C ALA A 68 -1.44 5.12 -5.82
N ALA A 69 -2.18 3.99 -5.86
CA ALA A 69 -3.63 4.00 -5.70
C ALA A 69 -4.08 4.43 -4.29
N VAL A 70 -3.36 4.01 -3.25
CA VAL A 70 -3.60 4.43 -1.87
C VAL A 70 -3.34 5.93 -1.72
N HIS A 71 -2.22 6.42 -2.26
CA HIS A 71 -1.88 7.83 -2.26
C HIS A 71 -2.96 8.69 -2.92
N ALA A 72 -3.40 8.32 -4.13
CA ALA A 72 -4.47 9.02 -4.83
C ALA A 72 -5.78 9.09 -4.00
N LYS A 73 -6.13 8.00 -3.30
CA LYS A 73 -7.30 7.99 -2.41
C LYS A 73 -7.11 8.85 -1.15
N GLN A 74 -5.92 8.85 -0.56
CA GLN A 74 -5.62 9.70 0.60
C GLN A 74 -5.74 11.18 0.24
N PHE A 75 -5.18 11.60 -0.90
CA PHE A 75 -5.28 12.98 -1.38
C PHE A 75 -6.72 13.39 -1.65
N ARG A 76 -7.50 12.54 -2.32
CA ARG A 76 -8.93 12.81 -2.54
C ARG A 76 -9.67 13.02 -1.21
N LYS A 77 -9.45 12.14 -0.23
CA LYS A 77 -10.09 12.25 1.09
C LYS A 77 -9.68 13.52 1.85
N ILE A 78 -8.43 13.97 1.71
CA ILE A 78 -7.96 15.23 2.30
C ILE A 78 -8.63 16.42 1.61
N ALA A 79 -8.69 16.42 0.29
CA ALA A 79 -9.38 17.45 -0.49
C ALA A 79 -10.88 17.54 -0.14
N ASP A 80 -11.57 16.39 -0.07
CA ASP A 80 -12.99 16.33 0.30
C ASP A 80 -13.24 16.91 1.71
N LYS A 81 -12.34 16.61 2.67
CA LYS A 81 -12.41 17.17 4.03
C LYS A 81 -12.17 18.68 4.05
N ALA A 82 -11.20 19.17 3.26
CA ALA A 82 -10.92 20.60 3.18
C ALA A 82 -12.10 21.37 2.58
N ALA A 83 -12.73 20.83 1.53
CA ALA A 83 -13.92 21.41 0.93
C ALA A 83 -15.11 21.45 1.91
N THR A 84 -15.34 20.36 2.66
CA THR A 84 -16.42 20.29 3.64
C THR A 84 -16.21 21.27 4.81
N ASN A 85 -14.96 21.41 5.29
CA ASN A 85 -14.66 22.31 6.39
C ASN A 85 -14.70 23.79 5.97
N GLY A 86 -14.34 24.12 4.73
CA GLY A 86 -14.45 25.50 4.21
C GLY A 86 -15.91 25.96 4.08
N ALA A 87 -16.80 25.06 3.64
CA ALA A 87 -18.23 25.36 3.46
C ALA A 87 -19.03 25.50 4.77
N LEU A 88 -18.46 25.14 5.93
CA LEU A 88 -19.16 25.17 7.22
C LEU A 88 -18.99 26.49 7.98
N PHE A 89 -18.15 27.40 7.47
CA PHE A 89 -17.86 28.71 8.07
C PHE A 89 -18.21 29.90 7.14
N GLU A 90 -18.98 29.67 6.07
CA GLU A 90 -19.55 30.72 5.20
C GLU A 90 -21.06 30.92 5.47
#